data_AF-A0A395HPA6-F1
#
_entry.id   AF-A0A395HPA6-F1
#
_cell.length_a   1.000
_cell.length_b   1.000
_cell.length_c   1.000
_cell.angle_alpha   90.00
_cell.angle_beta   90.00
_cell.angle_gamma   90.00
#
_symmetry.space_group_name_H-M   'P 1'
#
loop_
_entity.id
_entity.type
_entity.pdbx_description
1 polymer ?
#
loop_
_entity_poly.entity_id
_entity_poly.type
_entity_poly.pdbx_seq_one_letter_code
_entity_poly.pdbx_strand_id
1 'polypeptide(L)'
;MFCLSFFAILKPCLARPTTKTTSRRIEPTITTASGYANIDPMIQTSLQDGRKLLNVVKAETEFGISFFEAYRGLVINEYGPYLLFSARLRKSPGKSHIISCPLNVQAGNLEPLDQSILQLNLDNARSMVPESAWRILRVKPSDGLLICQSEQGSNSDCICRCHVPSR
;
A
#
# COMPACT_ATOMS: atom_id res chain seq x y z
N MET A 1 -30.59 -45.96 26.58
CA MET A 1 -30.04 -44.88 25.73
C MET A 1 -29.77 -43.70 26.66
N PHE A 2 -28.52 -43.56 27.12
CA PHE A 2 -28.14 -42.57 28.12
C PHE A 2 -27.76 -41.26 27.42
N CYS A 3 -28.45 -40.16 27.76
CA CYS A 3 -28.10 -38.80 27.36
C CYS A 3 -27.05 -38.27 28.36
N LEU A 4 -25.85 -37.98 27.87
CA LEU A 4 -24.78 -37.36 28.64
C LEU A 4 -24.88 -35.84 28.59
N SER A 5 -24.94 -35.27 29.78
CA SER A 5 -24.87 -33.84 30.11
C SER A 5 -23.50 -33.24 29.79
N PHE A 6 -23.46 -32.02 29.25
CA PHE A 6 -22.35 -31.09 29.44
C PHE A 6 -22.88 -29.64 29.41
N PHE A 7 -23.12 -29.07 30.59
CA PHE A 7 -23.29 -27.63 30.77
C PHE A 7 -21.93 -27.05 31.14
N ALA A 8 -21.33 -26.28 30.24
CA ALA A 8 -20.11 -25.52 30.53
C ALA A 8 -20.48 -24.18 31.16
N ILE A 9 -19.94 -23.98 32.36
CA ILE A 9 -19.97 -22.76 33.17
C ILE A 9 -18.99 -21.75 32.57
N LEU A 10 -19.44 -20.52 32.27
CA LEU A 10 -18.54 -19.38 32.04
C LEU A 10 -18.99 -18.18 32.87
N LYS A 11 -18.02 -17.74 33.70
CA LYS A 11 -18.06 -16.65 34.68
C LYS A 11 -18.35 -15.28 34.05
N PRO A 12 -18.99 -14.36 34.80
CA PRO A 12 -18.99 -12.93 34.48
C PRO A 12 -17.72 -12.26 35.06
N CYS A 13 -16.97 -11.54 34.23
CA CYS A 13 -15.91 -10.66 34.71
C CYS A 13 -16.30 -9.18 34.49
N LEU A 14 -16.28 -8.48 35.63
CA LEU A 14 -16.51 -7.08 35.92
C LEU A 14 -15.70 -6.06 35.07
N ALA A 15 -16.42 -5.01 34.65
CA ALA A 15 -16.13 -3.57 34.74
C ALA A 15 -14.71 -2.97 34.51
N ARG A 16 -14.67 -2.06 33.50
CA ARG A 16 -14.12 -0.67 33.39
C ARG A 16 -12.74 -0.30 34.02
N PRO A 17 -11.93 0.56 33.35
CA PRO A 17 -12.23 2.01 33.34
C PRO A 17 -11.96 2.75 32.01
N THR A 18 -12.59 3.93 31.92
CA THR A 18 -12.45 4.94 30.86
C THR A 18 -11.16 5.74 31.00
N THR A 19 -10.44 5.96 29.90
CA THR A 19 -9.42 7.01 29.78
C THR A 19 -9.76 7.93 28.61
N LYS A 20 -9.89 9.22 28.94
CA LYS A 20 -10.00 10.33 28.00
C LYS A 20 -8.65 10.50 27.30
N THR A 21 -8.62 10.49 25.96
CA THR A 21 -7.44 10.93 25.21
C THR A 21 -7.81 12.18 24.41
N THR A 22 -7.26 13.28 24.91
CA THR A 22 -7.23 14.62 24.33
C THR A 22 -6.80 14.57 22.86
N SER A 23 -7.70 15.07 22.00
CA SER A 23 -7.44 15.44 20.62
C SER A 23 -6.30 16.47 20.58
N ARG A 24 -5.12 16.06 20.10
CA ARG A 24 -4.13 16.98 19.56
C ARG A 24 -4.26 16.94 18.04
N ARG A 25 -4.81 18.03 17.51
CA ARG A 25 -4.73 18.45 16.12
C ARG A 25 -3.25 18.49 15.72
N ILE A 26 -2.78 17.48 15.01
CA ILE A 26 -1.46 17.50 14.37
C ILE A 26 -1.69 18.18 13.02
N GLU A 27 -1.38 19.48 12.95
CA GLU A 27 -1.03 20.07 11.66
C GLU A 27 0.27 19.40 11.20
N PRO A 28 0.33 18.87 9.96
CA PRO A 28 1.58 18.36 9.43
C PRO A 28 2.50 19.55 9.11
N THR A 29 3.40 19.84 10.03
CA THR A 29 4.61 20.63 9.79
C THR A 29 5.42 19.93 8.69
N ILE A 30 5.51 20.57 7.52
CA ILE A 30 6.34 20.10 6.42
C ILE A 30 7.80 20.39 6.79
N THR A 31 8.41 19.47 7.53
CA THR A 31 9.85 19.49 7.79
C THR A 31 10.58 19.03 6.55
N THR A 32 11.22 20.00 5.89
CA THR A 32 12.03 19.81 4.69
C THR A 32 13.47 19.56 5.11
N ALA A 33 13.94 18.31 5.04
CA ALA A 33 15.37 17.98 4.99
C ALA A 33 15.58 16.55 4.48
N SER A 34 16.32 16.41 3.37
CA SER A 34 17.17 15.25 3.05
C SER A 34 16.51 13.86 2.93
N GLY A 35 15.94 13.52 1.77
CA GLY A 35 15.56 12.12 1.44
C GLY A 35 15.33 11.81 -0.05
N TYR A 36 15.55 12.74 -0.96
CA TYR A 36 15.18 12.57 -2.37
C TYR A 36 16.38 12.18 -3.23
N ALA A 37 16.69 10.89 -3.27
CA ALA A 37 17.59 10.38 -4.30
C ALA A 37 16.82 10.29 -5.64
N ASN A 38 17.10 11.21 -6.57
CA ASN A 38 16.72 11.09 -7.99
C ASN A 38 15.21 11.16 -8.29
N ILE A 39 14.53 12.19 -7.77
CA ILE A 39 13.18 12.53 -8.24
C ILE A 39 13.32 13.45 -9.47
N ASP A 40 12.60 13.15 -10.55
CA ASP A 40 12.45 14.06 -11.68
C ASP A 40 11.98 15.44 -11.16
N PRO A 41 12.70 16.55 -11.46
CA PRO A 41 12.34 17.87 -10.98
C PRO A 41 10.88 18.25 -11.27
N MET A 42 10.26 17.73 -12.34
CA MET A 42 8.83 17.93 -12.61
C MET A 42 7.91 17.33 -11.54
N ILE A 43 8.30 16.22 -10.91
CA ILE A 43 7.54 15.59 -9.82
C ILE A 43 7.71 16.40 -8.54
N GLN A 44 8.90 16.94 -8.30
CA GLN A 44 9.15 17.81 -7.17
C GLN A 44 8.31 19.09 -7.28
N THR A 45 8.21 19.69 -8.47
CA THR A 45 7.30 20.80 -8.75
C THR A 45 5.84 20.37 -8.62
N SER A 46 5.44 19.21 -9.12
CA SER A 46 4.06 18.68 -8.99
C SER A 46 3.65 18.46 -7.52
N LEU A 47 4.56 17.94 -6.70
CA LEU A 47 4.37 17.77 -5.26
C LEU A 47 4.24 19.13 -4.56
N GLN A 48 4.95 20.16 -5.04
CA GLN A 48 4.87 21.53 -4.52
C GLN A 48 3.64 22.31 -5.05
N ASP A 49 3.18 22.04 -6.27
CA ASP A 49 2.00 22.63 -6.93
C ASP A 49 0.66 22.13 -6.36
N GLY A 50 0.69 21.33 -5.30
CA GLY A 50 -0.50 20.77 -4.68
C GLY A 50 -1.16 19.65 -5.50
N ARG A 51 -0.47 19.06 -6.50
CA ARG A 51 -0.95 17.80 -7.09
C ARG A 51 -0.85 16.72 -6.02
N LYS A 52 -2.01 16.26 -5.57
CA LYS A 52 -2.14 15.27 -4.50
C LYS A 52 -1.50 13.95 -4.93
N LEU A 53 -0.39 13.59 -4.29
CA LEU A 53 0.18 12.25 -4.39
C LEU A 53 -0.84 11.25 -3.82
N LEU A 54 -1.24 10.28 -4.64
CA LEU A 54 -2.20 9.25 -4.23
C LEU A 54 -1.45 7.98 -3.85
N ASN A 55 -1.73 7.45 -2.67
CA ASN A 55 -1.31 6.09 -2.34
C ASN A 55 -2.01 5.10 -3.28
N VAL A 56 -1.29 4.09 -3.74
CA VAL A 56 -1.82 3.07 -4.66
C VAL A 56 -3.13 2.44 -4.22
N VAL A 57 -3.28 2.11 -2.93
CA VAL A 57 -4.50 1.52 -2.38
C VAL A 57 -5.64 2.53 -2.42
N LYS A 58 -5.35 3.78 -2.03
CA LYS A 58 -6.34 4.88 -2.07
C LYS A 58 -6.78 5.18 -3.50
N ALA A 59 -5.85 5.17 -4.45
CA ALA A 59 -6.13 5.39 -5.86
C ALA A 59 -7.04 4.29 -6.42
N GLU A 60 -6.78 3.02 -6.07
CA GLU A 60 -7.62 1.89 -6.46
C GLU A 60 -9.01 1.99 -5.83
N THR A 61 -9.10 2.20 -4.51
CA THR A 61 -10.39 2.29 -3.81
C THR A 61 -11.25 3.46 -4.28
N GLU A 62 -10.67 4.67 -4.37
CA GLU A 62 -11.45 5.88 -4.65
C GLU A 62 -11.73 6.06 -6.14
N PHE A 63 -10.78 5.71 -7.02
CA PHE A 63 -10.85 6.05 -8.44
C PHE A 63 -10.76 4.84 -9.38
N GLY A 64 -10.24 3.71 -8.92
CA GLY A 64 -9.89 2.54 -9.73
C GLY A 64 -8.73 2.83 -10.67
N ILE A 65 -7.62 2.11 -10.55
CA ILE A 65 -6.50 2.27 -11.47
C ILE A 65 -6.85 1.53 -12.77
N SER A 66 -6.71 2.24 -13.89
CA SER A 66 -6.87 1.62 -15.20
C SER A 66 -5.58 0.91 -15.59
N PHE A 67 -4.45 1.63 -15.59
CA PHE A 67 -3.12 1.11 -15.84
C PHE A 67 -2.05 2.12 -15.43
N PHE A 68 -0.83 1.64 -15.19
CA PHE A 68 0.35 2.48 -15.00
C PHE A 68 0.93 2.86 -16.37
N GLU A 69 1.26 4.14 -16.54
CA GLU A 69 1.80 4.68 -17.79
C GLU A 69 3.33 4.68 -17.82
N ALA A 70 3.96 5.10 -16.72
CA ALA A 70 5.41 5.24 -16.66
C ALA A 70 5.93 5.27 -15.22
N TYR A 71 7.16 4.78 -15.04
CA TYR A 71 7.96 5.04 -13.85
C TYR A 71 8.38 6.50 -13.79
N ARG A 72 8.32 7.08 -12.60
CA ARG A 72 8.52 8.52 -12.36
C ARG A 72 9.66 8.78 -11.40
N GLY A 73 9.93 7.87 -10.46
CA GLY A 73 11.07 8.03 -9.57
C GLY A 73 11.00 7.12 -8.37
N LEU A 74 12.03 7.20 -7.55
CA LEU A 74 12.13 6.50 -6.27
C LEU A 74 12.19 7.56 -5.17
N VAL A 75 11.49 7.31 -4.08
CA VAL A 75 11.58 8.13 -2.87
C VAL A 75 11.91 7.26 -1.69
N ILE A 76 12.86 7.71 -0.87
CA ILE A 76 13.25 7.04 0.36
C ILE A 76 13.02 8.04 1.48
N ASN A 77 12.05 7.74 2.35
CA ASN A 77 11.80 8.55 3.54
C ASN A 77 11.81 7.70 4.80
N GLU A 78 11.52 8.33 5.94
CA GLU A 78 11.48 7.70 7.25
C GLU A 78 10.47 6.55 7.36
N TYR A 79 9.43 6.56 6.52
CA TYR A 79 8.38 5.54 6.49
C TYR A 79 8.70 4.36 5.55
N GLY A 80 9.84 4.44 4.84
CA GLY A 80 10.32 3.42 3.92
C GLY A 80 10.33 3.86 2.46
N PRO A 81 10.92 3.03 1.58
CA PRO A 81 11.01 3.35 0.18
C PRO A 81 9.66 3.16 -0.54
N TYR A 82 9.35 4.08 -1.47
CA TYR A 82 8.25 3.92 -2.40
C TYR A 82 8.64 4.37 -3.81
N LEU A 83 8.14 3.63 -4.78
CA LEU A 83 8.25 3.93 -6.20
C LEU A 83 7.12 4.86 -6.60
N LEU A 84 7.40 5.79 -7.51
CA LEU A 84 6.44 6.70 -8.09
C LEU A 84 6.13 6.26 -9.51
N PHE A 85 4.85 6.21 -9.83
CA PHE A 85 4.36 5.95 -11.18
C PHE A 85 3.37 7.01 -11.59
N SER A 86 3.32 7.33 -12.89
CA SER A 86 2.14 7.95 -13.47
C SER A 86 1.13 6.87 -13.83
N ALA A 87 -0.15 7.09 -13.54
CA ALA A 87 -1.23 6.17 -13.87
C ALA A 87 -2.47 6.90 -14.37
N ARG A 88 -3.27 6.21 -15.19
CA ARG A 88 -4.64 6.63 -15.50
C ARG A 88 -5.62 5.98 -14.56
N LEU A 89 -6.59 6.76 -14.12
CA LEU A 89 -7.65 6.31 -13.24
C LEU A 89 -8.97 6.19 -14.01
N ARG A 90 -9.78 5.18 -13.69
CA ARG A 90 -11.05 4.90 -14.38
C ARG A 90 -12.06 6.02 -14.20
N LYS A 91 -12.14 6.59 -12.99
CA LYS A 91 -13.03 7.74 -12.69
C LYS A 91 -12.51 9.09 -13.20
N SER A 92 -11.25 9.17 -13.66
CA SER A 92 -10.66 10.40 -14.22
C SER A 92 -9.68 10.11 -15.38
N PRO A 93 -10.16 9.53 -16.50
CA PRO A 93 -9.29 9.00 -17.55
C PRO A 93 -8.55 10.09 -18.36
N GLY A 94 -9.04 11.34 -18.31
CA GLY A 94 -8.46 12.47 -19.05
C GLY A 94 -7.22 13.09 -18.42
N LYS A 95 -6.78 12.62 -17.24
CA LYS A 95 -5.62 13.16 -16.54
C LYS A 95 -4.74 12.03 -16.02
N SER A 96 -3.43 12.22 -16.14
CA SER A 96 -2.44 11.34 -15.53
C SER A 96 -2.21 11.77 -14.08
N HIS A 97 -2.21 10.80 -13.17
CA HIS A 97 -2.03 11.00 -11.73
C HIS A 97 -0.73 10.35 -11.26
N ILE A 98 -0.03 10.99 -10.32
CA ILE A 98 1.15 10.40 -9.69
C ILE A 98 0.71 9.54 -8.51
N ILE A 99 1.07 8.26 -8.59
CA ILE A 99 0.74 7.24 -7.61
C ILE A 99 2.00 6.83 -6.86
N SER A 100 1.95 6.83 -5.54
CA SER A 100 2.98 6.25 -4.68
C SER A 100 2.70 4.77 -4.42
N CYS A 101 3.68 3.94 -4.74
CA CYS A 101 3.63 2.49 -4.59
C CYS A 101 4.74 2.05 -3.62
N PRO A 102 4.42 1.69 -2.37
CA PRO A 102 5.38 1.03 -1.49
C PRO A 102 5.75 -0.35 -2.07
N LEU A 103 6.90 -0.90 -1.64
CA LEU A 103 7.31 -2.25 -2.06
C LEU A 103 6.32 -3.33 -1.63
N ASN A 104 5.76 -3.17 -0.43
CA ASN A 104 4.72 -4.03 0.12
C ASN A 104 3.45 -3.22 0.26
N VAL A 105 2.44 -3.55 -0.53
CA VAL A 105 1.16 -2.84 -0.60
C VAL A 105 0.19 -3.52 0.36
N GLN A 106 -0.13 -2.85 1.46
CA GLN A 106 -1.17 -3.33 2.38
C GLN A 106 -2.55 -2.99 1.84
N ALA A 107 -3.17 -3.93 1.14
CA ALA A 107 -4.47 -3.74 0.49
C ALA A 107 -5.60 -4.58 1.13
N GLY A 108 -5.51 -4.85 2.44
CA GLY A 108 -6.50 -5.66 3.16
C GLY A 108 -7.93 -5.09 3.16
N ASN A 109 -8.10 -3.83 2.77
CA ASN A 109 -9.38 -3.16 2.61
C ASN A 109 -9.96 -3.22 1.18
N LEU A 110 -9.23 -3.80 0.21
CA LEU A 110 -9.73 -4.05 -1.14
C LEU A 110 -10.41 -5.42 -1.22
N GLU A 111 -11.43 -5.53 -2.06
CA GLU A 111 -12.03 -6.83 -2.38
C GLU A 111 -11.01 -7.76 -3.06
N PRO A 112 -11.11 -9.10 -2.90
CA PRO A 112 -10.12 -10.03 -3.46
C PRO A 112 -9.91 -9.91 -4.98
N LEU A 113 -10.98 -9.58 -5.72
CA LEU A 113 -10.91 -9.34 -7.16
C LEU A 113 -10.10 -8.07 -7.47
N ASP A 114 -10.33 -6.98 -6.74
CA ASP A 114 -9.62 -5.73 -6.92
C ASP A 114 -8.14 -5.86 -6.51
N GLN A 115 -7.85 -6.64 -5.46
CA GLN A 115 -6.46 -7.01 -5.12
C GLN A 115 -5.79 -7.75 -6.28
N SER A 116 -6.47 -8.72 -6.90
CA SER A 116 -5.90 -9.49 -8.01
C SER A 116 -5.64 -8.62 -9.24
N ILE A 117 -6.58 -7.73 -9.57
CA ILE A 117 -6.42 -6.75 -10.66
C ILE A 117 -5.27 -5.78 -10.36
N LEU A 118 -5.18 -5.30 -9.12
CA LEU A 118 -4.11 -4.40 -8.70
C LEU A 118 -2.75 -5.10 -8.76
N GLN A 119 -2.65 -6.36 -8.34
CA GLN A 119 -1.40 -7.14 -8.44
C GLN A 119 -0.96 -7.29 -9.89
N LEU A 120 -1.89 -7.60 -10.81
CA LEU A 120 -1.59 -7.68 -12.24
C LEU A 120 -1.07 -6.35 -12.80
N ASN A 121 -1.67 -5.22 -12.40
CA ASN A 121 -1.20 -3.90 -12.79
C ASN A 121 0.20 -3.59 -12.24
N LEU A 122 0.47 -3.97 -10.99
CA LEU A 122 1.78 -3.80 -10.36
C LEU A 122 2.86 -4.69 -11.00
N ASP A 123 2.52 -5.92 -11.36
CA ASP A 123 3.42 -6.82 -12.09
C ASP A 123 3.80 -6.25 -13.46
N ASN A 124 2.84 -5.65 -14.17
CA ASN A 124 3.13 -4.93 -15.41
C ASN A 124 4.01 -3.70 -15.16
N ALA A 125 3.72 -2.92 -14.12
CA ALA A 125 4.50 -1.72 -13.77
C ALA A 125 5.93 -2.03 -13.33
N ARG A 126 6.19 -3.22 -12.77
CA ARG A 126 7.51 -3.69 -12.37
C ARG A 126 8.52 -3.62 -13.51
N SER A 127 8.09 -3.95 -14.72
CA SER A 127 8.93 -3.89 -15.94
C SER A 127 9.35 -2.47 -16.34
N MET A 128 8.62 -1.44 -15.87
CA MET A 128 8.91 -0.04 -16.16
C MET A 128 9.97 0.55 -15.23
N VAL A 129 10.27 -0.12 -14.13
CA VAL A 129 11.22 0.37 -13.12
C VAL A 129 12.63 0.00 -13.56
N PRO A 130 13.56 0.98 -13.68
CA PRO A 130 14.91 0.71 -14.11
C PRO A 130 15.68 -0.13 -13.07
N GLU A 131 16.58 -0.98 -13.56
CA GLU A 131 17.43 -1.85 -12.72
C GLU A 131 18.22 -1.08 -11.64
N SER A 132 18.60 0.16 -11.94
CA SER A 132 19.26 1.05 -10.98
C SER A 132 18.39 1.34 -9.75
N ALA A 133 17.08 1.52 -9.93
CA ALA A 133 16.16 1.76 -8.81
C ALA A 133 16.01 0.51 -7.94
N TRP A 134 15.87 -0.68 -8.54
CA TRP A 134 15.86 -1.95 -7.81
C TRP A 134 17.15 -2.19 -7.03
N ARG A 135 18.30 -1.84 -7.61
CA ARG A 135 19.60 -1.93 -6.93
C ARG A 135 19.70 -1.00 -5.73
N ILE A 136 19.18 0.23 -5.84
CA ILE A 136 19.13 1.18 -4.71
C ILE A 136 18.26 0.61 -3.59
N LEU A 137 17.13 -0.01 -3.95
CA LEU A 137 16.21 -0.65 -3.01
C LEU A 137 16.79 -1.93 -2.38
N ARG A 138 17.86 -2.50 -2.96
CA ARG A 138 18.45 -3.79 -2.56
C ARG A 138 17.45 -4.94 -2.55
N VAL A 139 16.47 -4.89 -3.47
CA VAL A 139 15.40 -5.88 -3.61
C VAL A 139 15.36 -6.31 -5.07
N LYS A 140 15.13 -7.60 -5.33
CA LYS A 140 14.94 -8.11 -6.69
C LYS A 140 13.59 -7.64 -7.23
N PRO A 141 13.46 -7.36 -8.53
CA PRO A 141 12.17 -6.95 -9.10
C PRO A 141 11.03 -7.90 -8.71
N SER A 142 11.25 -9.22 -8.75
CA SER A 142 10.27 -10.26 -8.40
C SER A 142 9.70 -10.16 -6.98
N ASP A 143 10.46 -9.54 -6.07
CA ASP A 143 10.15 -9.50 -4.64
C ASP A 143 9.59 -8.13 -4.23
N GLY A 144 9.38 -7.23 -5.20
CA GLY A 144 8.84 -5.88 -5.00
C GLY A 144 7.46 -5.70 -5.63
N LEU A 145 6.72 -4.71 -5.12
CA LEU A 145 5.36 -4.36 -5.51
C LEU A 145 4.37 -5.52 -5.29
N LEU A 146 4.44 -6.11 -4.09
CA LEU A 146 3.60 -7.24 -3.69
C LEU A 146 2.42 -6.75 -2.85
N ILE A 147 1.23 -7.29 -3.10
CA ILE A 147 0.08 -7.07 -2.23
C ILE A 147 0.15 -8.03 -1.04
N CYS A 148 0.18 -7.46 0.16
CA CYS A 148 0.14 -8.21 1.40
C CYS A 148 -1.29 -8.29 1.92
N GLN A 149 -1.75 -9.49 2.26
CA GLN A 149 -2.98 -9.69 3.02
C GLN A 149 -2.66 -9.47 4.50
N SER A 150 -3.46 -8.65 5.17
CA SER A 150 -3.46 -8.62 6.63
C SER A 150 -4.33 -9.77 7.13
N GLU A 151 -3.72 -10.87 7.57
CA GLU A 151 -4.47 -11.84 8.37
C GLU A 151 -4.82 -11.17 9.71
N GLN A 152 -6.10 -10.95 9.94
CA GLN A 152 -6.60 -10.53 11.25
C GLN A 152 -6.39 -11.69 12.23
N GLY A 153 -5.23 -11.71 12.90
CA GLY A 153 -4.99 -12.56 14.07
C GLY A 153 -3.95 -13.65 13.90
N SER A 154 -2.71 -13.31 13.56
CA SER A 154 -1.52 -14.09 13.94
C SER A 154 -0.27 -13.27 13.60
N ASN A 155 0.78 -13.40 14.41
CA ASN A 155 2.04 -12.66 14.29
C ASN A 155 2.60 -12.62 12.85
N SER A 156 2.69 -11.39 12.32
CA SER A 156 3.83 -10.83 11.57
C SER A 156 4.61 -11.74 10.61
N ASP A 157 3.95 -12.38 9.66
CA ASP A 157 4.57 -12.74 8.39
C ASP A 157 3.65 -12.36 7.24
N CYS A 158 4.08 -11.44 6.39
CA CYS A 158 3.37 -11.08 5.17
C CYS A 158 3.46 -12.27 4.21
N ILE A 159 2.48 -13.18 4.25
CA ILE A 159 2.41 -14.28 3.27
C ILE A 159 2.00 -13.68 1.92
N CYS A 160 3.00 -13.28 1.14
CA CYS A 160 2.82 -12.93 -0.27
C CYS A 160 2.53 -14.24 -1.02
N ARG A 161 1.25 -14.59 -1.19
CA ARG A 161 0.87 -15.75 -1.99
C ARG A 161 1.14 -15.46 -3.46
N CYS A 162 2.34 -15.80 -3.92
CA CYS A 162 2.60 -15.95 -5.34
C CYS A 162 1.72 -17.10 -5.84
N HIS A 163 0.62 -16.80 -6.50
CA HIS A 163 -0.22 -17.81 -7.16
C HIS A 163 0.58 -18.37 -8.34
N VAL A 164 1.25 -19.50 -8.13
CA VAL A 164 1.84 -20.30 -9.21
C VAL A 164 0.73 -21.13 -9.80
N PRO A 165 0.31 -20.92 -11.07
CA PRO A 165 -0.61 -21.82 -11.72
C PRO A 165 0.11 -23.15 -11.97
N SER A 166 -0.29 -24.21 -11.25
CA SER A 166 0.13 -25.58 -11.52
C SER A 166 -0.34 -25.97 -12.92
N ARG A 167 0.61 -26.33 -13.79
CA ARG A 167 0.33 -27.09 -15.01
C ARG A 167 0.36 -28.58 -14.73
#